data_AF-A0A6B2E2M3-F1
#
_entry.id   AF-A0A6B2E2M3-F1
#
_cell.length_a   1.000
_cell.length_b   1.000
_cell.length_c   1.000
_cell.angle_alpha   90.00
_cell.angle_beta   90.00
_cell.angle_gamma   90.00
#
_symmetry.space_group_name_H-M   'P 1'
#
loop_
_entity.id
_entity.type
_entity.pdbx_description
1 polymer ?
#
loop_
_entity_poly.entity_id
_entity_poly.type
_entity_poly.pdbx_seq_one_letter_code
_entity_poly.pdbx_strand_id
1 'polypeptide(L)'
;MAELTRRAFVTAGAAAAGLLLCTPTANALDRALRQTANRAVRTTGTTLDQAASGSATGYSRLSAGPGWPLVVRSELTDAKPSRDERRTALGAFVQFTDLHIADTESPARFEYLHPYKATAYRPQEALGTVATSALVDRVNSLRAGPFTGRQFDFVISTGDNTDNHELIELDWFLTTLNGGEITPTTGDPARYEGVQASGSPTFWNPGTQLTDDYTKKGFPQIPGLLDAAIAPFTAPGLNLPWYCTFGNHEDSVVGTLPEGIPGIEGWYTGKHKVIGKPDSVAHKLGTAIKNGKTVPLGELFSGGIVREVTPDPLRRPFSTAEFATALLDPKNTGPGPVGHGFTDANSDGRTLYYTFRIAPGVTGISLDTTTQGGFADGAIGLEQFNWVEATLKRSSSTYFDFFGREVTQFVTDELFIVFSHHTSDTMGNLLPDARRLLDLRLKGDRFVGLLKRFPNVVAWVNGHTHYNKITPHVGKTPTRSFWEINTASHIDFPQHARVIELADNHDGTLSLFTTLIEADAPYSVDYSAKTPEAIASMYREFAYNDIHAQLSFVGVAGDRNTELLVANPLG
;
A
#
# COMPACT_ATOMS: atom_id res chain seq x y z
N MET A 1 27.14 -18.51 -52.52
CA MET A 1 26.32 -17.94 -51.43
C MET A 1 25.20 -18.93 -51.16
N ALA A 2 25.26 -19.64 -50.04
CA ALA A 2 24.40 -20.77 -49.75
C ALA A 2 23.04 -20.29 -49.22
N GLU A 3 21.95 -20.86 -49.76
CA GLU A 3 20.57 -20.59 -49.37
C GLU A 3 20.26 -21.14 -47.97
N LEU A 4 19.79 -20.27 -47.08
CA LEU A 4 19.21 -20.64 -45.79
C LEU A 4 17.80 -21.22 -46.02
N THR A 5 17.65 -22.54 -45.94
CA THR A 5 16.36 -23.21 -46.05
C THR A 5 15.57 -23.14 -44.73
N ARG A 6 14.23 -23.00 -44.84
CA ARG A 6 13.27 -22.90 -43.73
C ARG A 6 13.36 -23.99 -42.64
N ARG A 7 14.08 -25.11 -42.88
CA ARG A 7 14.32 -26.16 -41.88
C ARG A 7 15.41 -25.81 -40.85
N ALA A 8 16.34 -24.90 -41.16
CA ALA A 8 17.37 -24.48 -40.19
C ALA A 8 16.85 -23.52 -39.11
N PHE A 9 15.71 -22.85 -39.35
CA PHE A 9 15.11 -21.91 -38.39
C PHE A 9 14.28 -22.63 -37.30
N VAL A 10 13.70 -23.80 -37.62
CA VAL A 10 12.86 -24.56 -36.68
C VAL A 10 13.67 -25.33 -35.65
N THR A 11 14.91 -25.73 -35.96
CA THR A 11 15.81 -26.40 -35.00
C THR A 11 16.55 -25.42 -34.07
N ALA A 12 16.75 -24.16 -34.48
CA ALA A 12 17.36 -23.14 -33.62
C ALA A 12 16.39 -22.59 -32.54
N GLY A 13 15.08 -22.56 -32.83
CA GLY A 13 14.05 -22.13 -31.88
C GLY A 13 13.77 -23.14 -30.76
N ALA A 14 13.88 -24.44 -31.03
CA ALA A 14 13.68 -25.48 -30.01
C ALA A 14 14.90 -25.66 -29.08
N ALA A 15 16.11 -25.38 -29.56
CA ALA A 15 17.33 -25.51 -28.76
C ALA A 15 17.49 -24.36 -27.74
N ALA A 16 17.05 -23.14 -28.06
CA ALA A 16 17.11 -22.01 -27.12
C ALA A 16 16.12 -22.15 -25.94
N ALA A 17 14.94 -22.75 -26.17
CA ALA A 17 14.01 -23.11 -25.10
C ALA A 17 14.50 -24.30 -24.26
N GLY A 18 15.20 -25.25 -24.89
CA GLY A 18 15.79 -26.42 -24.21
C GLY A 18 17.03 -26.12 -23.36
N LEU A 19 17.85 -25.12 -23.72
CA LEU A 19 19.08 -24.80 -22.97
C LEU A 19 18.84 -23.93 -21.72
N LEU A 20 17.74 -23.18 -21.65
CA LEU A 20 17.38 -22.43 -20.43
C LEU A 20 16.93 -23.34 -19.28
N LEU A 21 16.38 -24.52 -19.60
CA LEU A 21 15.95 -25.54 -18.63
C LEU A 21 17.11 -26.26 -17.91
N CYS A 22 18.35 -26.09 -18.38
CA CYS A 22 19.53 -26.77 -17.83
C CYS A 22 20.59 -25.82 -17.29
N THR A 23 20.22 -24.60 -16.87
CA THR A 23 21.15 -23.75 -16.12
C THR A 23 21.16 -24.14 -14.63
N PRO A 24 22.30 -24.07 -13.92
CA PRO A 24 22.37 -24.37 -12.48
C PRO A 24 21.41 -23.51 -11.64
N THR A 25 21.14 -22.29 -12.12
CA THR A 25 20.23 -21.30 -11.49
C THR A 25 18.76 -21.67 -11.66
N ALA A 26 18.31 -22.08 -12.87
CA ALA A 26 16.93 -22.57 -13.07
C ALA A 26 16.66 -23.81 -12.19
N ASN A 27 17.62 -24.73 -12.15
CA ASN A 27 17.55 -25.90 -11.26
C ASN A 27 17.51 -25.53 -9.76
N ALA A 28 18.16 -24.44 -9.36
CA ALA A 28 18.13 -23.97 -7.97
C ALA A 28 16.79 -23.33 -7.61
N LEU A 29 16.23 -22.50 -8.50
CA LEU A 29 14.91 -21.90 -8.32
C LEU A 29 13.82 -22.97 -8.22
N ASP A 30 13.80 -23.94 -9.13
CA ASP A 30 12.83 -25.05 -9.11
C ASP A 30 12.92 -25.87 -7.82
N ARG A 31 14.13 -26.11 -7.31
CA ARG A 31 14.31 -26.77 -6.01
C ARG A 31 13.77 -25.93 -4.87
N ALA A 32 14.05 -24.62 -4.85
CA ALA A 32 13.56 -23.71 -3.82
C ALA A 32 12.02 -23.58 -3.84
N LEU A 33 11.42 -23.52 -5.03
CA LEU A 33 9.96 -23.50 -5.20
C LEU A 33 9.33 -24.83 -4.75
N ARG A 34 9.91 -25.98 -5.09
CA ARG A 34 9.45 -27.28 -4.58
C ARG A 34 9.56 -27.37 -3.05
N GLN A 35 10.66 -26.91 -2.47
CA GLN A 35 10.81 -26.86 -1.02
C GLN A 35 9.77 -25.94 -0.37
N THR A 36 9.49 -24.79 -0.99
CA THR A 36 8.46 -23.87 -0.54
C THR A 36 7.07 -24.52 -0.59
N ALA A 37 6.72 -25.14 -1.70
CA ALA A 37 5.45 -25.84 -1.87
C ALA A 37 5.28 -27.00 -0.88
N ASN A 38 6.36 -27.73 -0.54
CA ASN A 38 6.30 -28.78 0.47
C ASN A 38 6.04 -28.25 1.90
N ARG A 39 6.38 -26.98 2.17
CA ARG A 39 6.16 -26.32 3.47
C ARG A 39 4.82 -25.57 3.52
N ALA A 40 4.27 -25.20 2.37
CA ALA A 40 3.00 -24.49 2.27
C ALA A 40 1.82 -25.49 2.25
N VAL A 41 0.72 -25.09 2.88
CA VAL A 41 -0.58 -25.76 2.73
C VAL A 41 -1.15 -25.50 1.33
N ARG A 42 -0.90 -24.30 0.79
CA ARG A 42 -1.33 -23.88 -0.55
C ARG A 42 -0.52 -22.70 -1.06
N THR A 43 -0.21 -22.69 -2.35
CA THR A 43 0.50 -21.60 -3.02
C THR A 43 -0.38 -20.80 -4.00
N THR A 44 -1.42 -21.42 -4.57
CA THR A 44 -2.28 -20.84 -5.60
C THR A 44 -2.91 -19.52 -5.15
N GLY A 45 -2.93 -18.53 -6.06
CA GLY A 45 -3.43 -17.18 -5.80
C GLY A 45 -2.42 -16.27 -5.08
N THR A 46 -1.19 -16.74 -4.86
CA THR A 46 -0.13 -15.94 -4.23
C THR A 46 1.10 -15.90 -5.11
N THR A 47 2.03 -14.99 -4.77
CA THR A 47 3.33 -14.91 -5.44
C THR A 47 4.22 -16.13 -5.17
N LEU A 48 3.83 -17.09 -4.31
CA LEU A 48 4.51 -18.38 -4.18
C LEU A 48 4.34 -19.25 -5.43
N ASP A 49 3.25 -19.05 -6.17
CA ASP A 49 2.89 -19.83 -7.36
C ASP A 49 3.31 -19.09 -8.64
N GLN A 50 2.87 -17.85 -8.79
CA GLN A 50 3.16 -17.00 -9.96
C GLN A 50 3.23 -15.53 -9.55
N ALA A 51 4.05 -14.76 -10.23
CA ALA A 51 4.16 -13.31 -10.06
C ALA A 51 4.29 -12.61 -11.41
N ALA A 52 3.96 -11.31 -11.47
CA ALA A 52 4.00 -10.56 -12.70
C ALA A 52 5.42 -10.51 -13.27
N SER A 53 5.55 -10.81 -14.57
CA SER A 53 6.83 -10.80 -15.26
C SER A 53 6.76 -9.99 -16.56
N GLY A 54 7.76 -9.14 -16.75
CA GLY A 54 7.95 -8.31 -17.93
C GLY A 54 9.43 -8.04 -18.20
N SER A 55 9.70 -7.41 -19.34
CA SER A 55 10.99 -6.86 -19.72
C SER A 55 11.27 -5.56 -18.95
N ALA A 56 12.51 -5.34 -18.52
CA ALA A 56 12.93 -4.06 -17.92
C ALA A 56 13.20 -2.97 -18.96
N THR A 57 13.15 -3.28 -20.26
CA THR A 57 13.45 -2.36 -21.35
C THR A 57 12.26 -2.16 -22.28
N GLY A 58 11.96 -0.90 -22.62
CA GLY A 58 10.83 -0.50 -23.45
C GLY A 58 9.49 -0.71 -22.77
N TYR A 59 8.39 -0.57 -23.53
CA TYR A 59 7.09 -1.03 -23.08
C TYR A 59 7.05 -2.56 -23.05
N SER A 60 6.70 -3.13 -21.90
CA SER A 60 6.55 -4.58 -21.70
C SER A 60 5.10 -4.94 -21.50
N ARG A 61 4.62 -5.90 -22.28
CA ARG A 61 3.43 -6.64 -21.87
C ARG A 61 3.76 -7.55 -20.70
N LEU A 62 2.85 -7.65 -19.75
CA LEU A 62 3.02 -8.53 -18.60
C LEU A 62 2.54 -9.95 -18.91
N SER A 63 3.14 -10.91 -18.22
CA SER A 63 2.81 -12.32 -18.30
C SER A 63 2.96 -12.98 -16.93
N ALA A 64 2.39 -14.16 -16.75
CA ALA A 64 2.61 -14.97 -15.57
C ALA A 64 4.06 -15.46 -15.54
N GLY A 65 4.86 -14.95 -14.62
CA GLY A 65 6.19 -15.44 -14.31
C GLY A 65 6.19 -16.56 -13.27
N PRO A 66 7.36 -17.17 -13.02
CA PRO A 66 7.51 -18.12 -11.92
C PRO A 66 7.26 -17.41 -10.58
N GLY A 67 6.67 -18.14 -9.63
CA GLY A 67 6.57 -17.68 -8.25
C GLY A 67 7.92 -17.42 -7.59
N TRP A 68 7.88 -16.84 -6.40
CA TRP A 68 9.04 -16.56 -5.57
C TRP A 68 9.09 -17.52 -4.38
N PRO A 69 10.22 -18.22 -4.18
CA PRO A 69 10.36 -19.16 -3.08
C PRO A 69 10.37 -18.43 -1.73
N LEU A 70 9.98 -19.17 -0.68
CA LEU A 70 10.05 -18.71 0.69
C LEU A 70 11.52 -18.53 1.12
N VAL A 71 11.85 -17.35 1.63
CA VAL A 71 13.15 -17.05 2.24
C VAL A 71 13.02 -17.08 3.76
N VAL A 72 13.84 -17.89 4.42
CA VAL A 72 13.89 -17.93 5.89
C VAL A 72 14.88 -16.89 6.40
N ARG A 73 14.41 -15.96 7.23
CA ARG A 73 15.19 -14.87 7.82
C ARG A 73 15.43 -15.15 9.30
N SER A 74 16.70 -15.35 9.65
CA SER A 74 17.17 -15.79 10.98
C SER A 74 18.02 -14.74 11.70
N GLU A 75 17.98 -13.49 11.24
CA GLU A 75 18.80 -12.40 11.77
C GLU A 75 18.50 -12.06 13.25
N LEU A 76 17.27 -12.34 13.73
CA LEU A 76 16.89 -12.11 15.12
C LEU A 76 17.00 -13.37 15.99
N THR A 77 16.81 -14.56 15.42
CA THR A 77 17.03 -15.85 16.07
C THR A 77 17.14 -16.98 15.05
N ASP A 78 17.86 -18.04 15.40
CA ASP A 78 18.04 -19.21 14.55
C ASP A 78 16.75 -20.00 14.36
N ALA A 79 16.58 -20.54 13.15
CA ALA A 79 15.50 -21.45 12.83
C ALA A 79 15.80 -22.86 13.37
N LYS A 80 14.87 -23.45 14.11
CA LYS A 80 15.03 -24.79 14.70
C LYS A 80 14.43 -25.90 13.80
N PRO A 81 14.95 -27.15 13.87
CA PRO A 81 14.42 -28.28 13.12
C PRO A 81 12.96 -28.63 13.47
N SER A 82 12.24 -29.29 12.55
CA SER A 82 10.87 -29.78 12.74
C SER A 82 9.83 -28.73 13.18
N ARG A 83 10.11 -27.41 13.05
CA ARG A 83 9.14 -26.36 13.42
C ARG A 83 7.88 -26.39 12.56
N ASP A 84 8.02 -26.77 11.28
CA ASP A 84 6.88 -26.91 10.37
C ASP A 84 5.88 -27.99 10.85
N GLU A 85 6.37 -29.02 11.56
CA GLU A 85 5.55 -30.14 12.08
C GLU A 85 4.90 -29.81 13.43
N ARG A 86 5.43 -28.82 14.16
CA ARG A 86 5.02 -28.50 15.54
C ARG A 86 4.18 -27.24 15.64
N ARG A 87 4.28 -26.35 14.66
CA ARG A 87 3.75 -24.99 14.81
C ARG A 87 2.25 -24.93 15.00
N THR A 88 1.82 -23.94 15.78
CA THR A 88 0.41 -23.59 15.96
C THR A 88 0.17 -22.16 15.49
N ALA A 89 -0.85 -21.97 14.65
CA ALA A 89 -1.22 -20.66 14.14
C ALA A 89 -1.83 -19.79 15.25
N LEU A 90 -1.25 -18.62 15.50
CA LEU A 90 -1.75 -17.65 16.48
C LEU A 90 -2.64 -16.59 15.84
N GLY A 91 -2.33 -16.14 14.61
CA GLY A 91 -3.13 -15.16 13.88
C GLY A 91 -2.78 -15.15 12.39
N ALA A 92 -3.72 -14.76 11.53
CA ALA A 92 -3.48 -14.60 10.09
C ALA A 92 -4.33 -13.45 9.55
N PHE A 93 -3.74 -12.51 8.82
CA PHE A 93 -4.45 -11.35 8.27
C PHE A 93 -3.83 -10.89 6.95
N VAL A 94 -4.52 -9.99 6.26
CA VAL A 94 -4.01 -9.34 5.04
C VAL A 94 -3.82 -7.86 5.28
N GLN A 95 -2.69 -7.32 4.84
CA GLN A 95 -2.40 -5.90 4.83
C GLN A 95 -2.67 -5.32 3.44
N PHE A 96 -3.49 -4.28 3.40
CA PHE A 96 -3.53 -3.26 2.34
C PHE A 96 -2.80 -2.00 2.78
N THR A 97 -2.30 -1.21 1.84
CA THR A 97 -1.68 0.09 2.12
C THR A 97 -1.59 0.94 0.87
N ASP A 98 -1.69 2.25 1.02
CA ASP A 98 -1.42 3.20 -0.06
C ASP A 98 -2.27 2.83 -1.30
N LEU A 99 -3.58 2.74 -1.09
CA LEU A 99 -4.56 2.47 -2.15
C LEU A 99 -4.64 3.63 -3.15
N HIS A 100 -4.56 4.87 -2.64
CA HIS A 100 -4.73 6.11 -3.40
C HIS A 100 -5.94 6.03 -4.34
N ILE A 101 -7.13 5.75 -3.78
CA ILE A 101 -8.38 5.96 -4.50
C ILE A 101 -8.44 7.45 -4.84
N ALA A 102 -8.41 7.76 -6.14
CA ALA A 102 -8.13 9.10 -6.64
C ALA A 102 -9.24 9.62 -7.54
N ASP A 103 -9.74 10.82 -7.25
CA ASP A 103 -10.50 11.61 -8.23
C ASP A 103 -9.52 12.28 -9.20
N THR A 104 -9.19 11.58 -10.29
CA THR A 104 -8.28 12.11 -11.33
C THR A 104 -8.83 13.32 -12.10
N GLU A 105 -10.11 13.65 -11.91
CA GLU A 105 -10.78 14.78 -12.56
C GLU A 105 -10.73 16.05 -11.69
N SER A 106 -10.36 15.91 -10.42
CA SER A 106 -10.30 17.00 -9.45
C SER A 106 -9.38 18.15 -9.91
N PRO A 107 -9.86 19.41 -9.88
CA PRO A 107 -9.04 20.58 -10.18
C PRO A 107 -7.95 20.87 -9.13
N ALA A 108 -8.06 20.29 -7.92
CA ALA A 108 -7.07 20.44 -6.85
C ALA A 108 -5.90 19.45 -6.93
N ARG A 109 -5.63 18.91 -8.12
CA ARG A 109 -4.42 18.13 -8.42
C ARG A 109 -3.42 18.97 -9.21
N PHE A 110 -2.13 18.61 -9.10
CA PHE A 110 -1.02 19.31 -9.75
C PHE A 110 -0.20 18.35 -10.63
N GLU A 111 -0.89 17.59 -11.48
CA GLU A 111 -0.32 16.52 -12.31
C GLU A 111 0.82 17.00 -13.22
N TYR A 112 0.76 18.25 -13.66
CA TYR A 112 1.78 18.86 -14.52
C TYR A 112 3.17 18.93 -13.86
N LEU A 113 3.30 18.64 -12.56
CA LEU A 113 4.57 18.54 -11.85
C LEU A 113 5.25 17.18 -12.01
N HIS A 114 4.63 16.19 -12.65
CA HIS A 114 5.18 14.83 -12.76
C HIS A 114 6.59 14.73 -13.36
N PRO A 115 7.09 15.63 -14.24
CA PRO A 115 8.48 15.57 -14.70
C PRO A 115 9.52 15.83 -13.59
N TYR A 116 9.09 16.45 -12.47
CA TYR A 116 9.97 16.80 -11.35
C TYR A 116 9.56 16.16 -10.02
N LYS A 117 8.29 15.73 -9.92
CA LYS A 117 7.73 14.96 -8.80
C LYS A 117 6.92 13.81 -9.40
N ALA A 118 7.59 12.70 -9.67
CA ALA A 118 7.03 11.50 -10.31
C ALA A 118 5.60 11.13 -9.88
N THR A 119 5.34 11.13 -8.57
CA THR A 119 4.04 10.72 -7.99
C THR A 119 2.88 11.69 -8.24
N ALA A 120 3.09 12.81 -8.94
CA ALA A 120 2.02 13.77 -9.23
C ALA A 120 1.05 13.27 -10.30
N TYR A 121 1.46 12.31 -11.15
CA TYR A 121 0.63 11.72 -12.18
C TYR A 121 1.13 10.33 -12.53
N ARG A 122 0.20 9.39 -12.68
CA ARG A 122 0.47 8.06 -13.23
C ARG A 122 -0.54 7.72 -14.31
N PRO A 123 -0.13 7.03 -15.39
CA PRO A 123 -1.01 6.71 -16.52
C PRO A 123 -2.20 5.81 -16.16
N GLN A 124 -2.12 5.08 -15.05
CA GLN A 124 -3.14 4.14 -14.61
C GLN A 124 -4.14 4.69 -13.58
N GLU A 125 -3.94 5.88 -13.03
CA GLU A 125 -4.69 6.39 -11.86
C GLU A 125 -6.22 6.32 -12.05
N ALA A 126 -6.74 6.66 -13.24
CA ALA A 126 -8.18 6.62 -13.53
C ALA A 126 -8.79 5.22 -13.46
N LEU A 127 -7.98 4.15 -13.47
CA LEU A 127 -8.44 2.76 -13.39
C LEU A 127 -8.41 2.22 -11.95
N GLY A 128 -7.93 3.00 -10.98
CA GLY A 128 -7.57 2.54 -9.63
C GLY A 128 -8.73 1.92 -8.86
N THR A 129 -9.91 2.52 -8.86
CA THR A 129 -11.06 2.04 -8.09
C THR A 129 -11.53 0.65 -8.55
N VAL A 130 -11.55 0.42 -9.87
CA VAL A 130 -11.85 -0.88 -10.47
C VAL A 130 -10.74 -1.89 -10.16
N ALA A 131 -9.47 -1.49 -10.29
CA ALA A 131 -8.33 -2.36 -10.04
C ALA A 131 -8.23 -2.81 -8.57
N THR A 132 -8.54 -1.92 -7.63
CA THR A 132 -8.61 -2.24 -6.19
C THR A 132 -9.68 -3.28 -5.91
N SER A 133 -10.80 -3.26 -6.62
CA SER A 133 -11.85 -4.29 -6.47
C SER A 133 -11.37 -5.68 -6.86
N ALA A 134 -10.49 -5.80 -7.86
CA ALA A 134 -9.85 -7.07 -8.19
C ALA A 134 -8.88 -7.55 -7.09
N LEU A 135 -8.27 -6.63 -6.32
CA LEU A 135 -7.47 -7.00 -5.14
C LEU A 135 -8.35 -7.53 -4.00
N VAL A 136 -9.53 -6.94 -3.80
CA VAL A 136 -10.56 -7.43 -2.87
C VAL A 136 -10.99 -8.85 -3.27
N ASP A 137 -11.26 -9.11 -4.55
CA ASP A 137 -11.57 -10.46 -5.06
C ASP A 137 -10.43 -11.47 -4.79
N ARG A 138 -9.17 -11.04 -4.92
CA ARG A 138 -8.05 -11.91 -4.58
C ARG A 138 -8.08 -12.32 -3.10
N VAL A 139 -8.30 -11.36 -2.20
CA VAL A 139 -8.37 -11.67 -0.77
C VAL A 139 -9.53 -12.62 -0.46
N ASN A 140 -10.70 -12.36 -1.05
CA ASN A 140 -11.90 -13.18 -0.91
C ASN A 140 -11.70 -14.62 -1.40
N SER A 141 -10.92 -14.83 -2.47
CA SER A 141 -10.66 -16.18 -3.02
C SER A 141 -9.62 -16.97 -2.23
N LEU A 142 -8.67 -16.30 -1.56
CA LEU A 142 -7.63 -16.96 -0.77
C LEU A 142 -8.18 -17.62 0.50
N ARG A 143 -9.08 -17.01 1.27
CA ARG A 143 -9.72 -17.56 2.50
C ARG A 143 -8.81 -17.95 3.68
N ALA A 144 -7.54 -18.29 3.49
CA ALA A 144 -6.64 -18.76 4.54
C ALA A 144 -5.15 -18.61 4.18
N GLY A 145 -4.33 -18.52 5.23
CA GLY A 145 -2.87 -18.37 5.16
C GLY A 145 -2.15 -19.53 4.44
N PRO A 146 -1.22 -19.24 3.52
CA PRO A 146 -0.45 -20.25 2.79
C PRO A 146 0.33 -21.26 3.65
N PHE A 147 0.85 -20.87 4.82
CA PHE A 147 1.77 -21.72 5.58
C PHE A 147 1.15 -22.37 6.82
N THR A 148 0.20 -21.70 7.46
CA THR A 148 -0.47 -22.22 8.65
C THR A 148 -1.83 -22.84 8.35
N GLY A 149 -2.43 -22.53 7.19
CA GLY A 149 -3.79 -22.93 6.85
C GLY A 149 -4.88 -22.25 7.70
N ARG A 150 -4.52 -21.32 8.59
CA ARG A 150 -5.47 -20.56 9.41
C ARG A 150 -6.31 -19.66 8.51
N GLN A 151 -7.62 -19.63 8.75
CA GLN A 151 -8.49 -18.64 8.12
C GLN A 151 -8.04 -17.23 8.50
N PHE A 152 -8.20 -16.28 7.57
CA PHE A 152 -7.87 -14.89 7.88
C PHE A 152 -8.82 -14.35 8.95
N ASP A 153 -8.25 -13.71 9.97
CA ASP A 153 -8.96 -13.08 11.08
C ASP A 153 -9.55 -11.72 10.64
N PHE A 154 -8.81 -10.96 9.80
CA PHE A 154 -9.23 -9.66 9.27
C PHE A 154 -8.36 -9.20 8.08
N VAL A 155 -8.74 -8.07 7.47
CA VAL A 155 -7.89 -7.23 6.62
C VAL A 155 -7.59 -5.91 7.35
N ILE A 156 -6.40 -5.34 7.18
CA ILE A 156 -6.10 -4.00 7.70
C ILE A 156 -5.52 -3.14 6.59
N SER A 157 -6.03 -1.92 6.45
CA SER A 157 -5.37 -0.89 5.66
C SER A 157 -4.43 -0.07 6.55
N THR A 158 -3.18 0.08 6.15
CA THR A 158 -2.18 0.90 6.85
C THR A 158 -2.12 2.37 6.39
N GLY A 159 -3.22 2.92 5.86
CA GLY A 159 -3.34 4.34 5.52
C GLY A 159 -3.09 4.65 4.04
N ASP A 160 -3.27 5.92 3.67
CA ASP A 160 -3.22 6.43 2.29
C ASP A 160 -4.22 5.70 1.37
N ASN A 161 -5.44 5.61 1.87
CA ASN A 161 -6.60 5.06 1.19
C ASN A 161 -7.17 6.02 0.15
N THR A 162 -7.30 7.30 0.49
CA THR A 162 -7.64 8.39 -0.44
C THR A 162 -6.35 8.98 -1.04
N ASP A 163 -6.45 9.76 -2.11
CA ASP A 163 -5.27 10.39 -2.72
C ASP A 163 -5.23 11.90 -2.50
N ASN A 164 -6.31 12.61 -2.82
CA ASN A 164 -6.39 14.05 -2.73
C ASN A 164 -7.18 14.54 -1.51
N HIS A 165 -7.49 13.65 -0.56
CA HIS A 165 -8.28 13.96 0.63
C HIS A 165 -9.64 14.54 0.22
N GLU A 166 -10.48 13.77 -0.48
CA GLU A 166 -11.80 14.24 -0.92
C GLU A 166 -12.94 13.37 -0.39
N LEU A 167 -14.12 13.96 -0.13
CA LEU A 167 -15.29 13.22 0.32
C LEU A 167 -15.68 12.09 -0.63
N ILE A 168 -15.60 12.35 -1.94
CA ILE A 168 -15.90 11.34 -2.96
C ILE A 168 -14.90 10.18 -2.98
N GLU A 169 -13.60 10.47 -2.80
CA GLU A 169 -12.57 9.43 -2.69
C GLU A 169 -12.80 8.55 -1.46
N LEU A 170 -13.19 9.15 -0.34
CA LEU A 170 -13.56 8.43 0.89
C LEU A 170 -14.77 7.53 0.67
N ASP A 171 -15.79 8.01 -0.03
CA ASP A 171 -16.98 7.21 -0.37
C ASP A 171 -16.64 6.02 -1.27
N TRP A 172 -15.81 6.23 -2.30
CA TRP A 172 -15.33 5.15 -3.17
C TRP A 172 -14.47 4.14 -2.43
N PHE A 173 -13.59 4.58 -1.53
CA PHE A 173 -12.79 3.70 -0.68
C PHE A 173 -13.67 2.81 0.19
N LEU A 174 -14.61 3.41 0.93
CA LEU A 174 -15.52 2.68 1.81
C LEU A 174 -16.40 1.71 1.02
N THR A 175 -16.94 2.14 -0.12
CA THR A 175 -17.76 1.29 -0.99
C THR A 175 -16.94 0.15 -1.61
N THR A 176 -15.67 0.38 -1.95
CA THR A 176 -14.80 -0.67 -2.50
C THR A 176 -14.57 -1.79 -1.49
N LEU A 177 -14.32 -1.44 -0.21
CA LEU A 177 -14.06 -2.43 0.83
C LEU A 177 -15.33 -3.04 1.43
N ASN A 178 -16.45 -2.32 1.45
CA ASN A 178 -17.71 -2.82 1.99
C ASN A 178 -18.62 -3.47 0.95
N GLY A 179 -18.35 -3.22 -0.33
CA GLY A 179 -19.17 -3.65 -1.47
C GLY A 179 -20.28 -2.65 -1.76
N GLY A 180 -20.65 -2.56 -3.04
CA GLY A 180 -21.68 -1.63 -3.50
C GLY A 180 -21.44 -1.14 -4.92
N GLU A 181 -22.34 -0.30 -5.40
CA GLU A 181 -22.20 0.34 -6.71
C GLU A 181 -21.29 1.56 -6.60
N ILE A 182 -20.33 1.68 -7.52
CA ILE A 182 -19.41 2.80 -7.61
C ILE A 182 -19.51 3.37 -9.02
N THR A 183 -19.66 4.69 -9.11
CA THR A 183 -19.41 5.43 -10.35
C THR A 183 -18.14 6.26 -10.14
N PRO A 184 -16.98 5.82 -10.67
CA PRO A 184 -15.68 6.45 -10.43
C PRO A 184 -15.48 7.69 -11.32
N THR A 185 -16.37 8.67 -11.18
CA THR A 185 -16.33 9.94 -11.91
C THR A 185 -16.87 11.08 -11.06
N THR A 186 -16.38 12.28 -11.32
CA THR A 186 -16.87 13.53 -10.70
C THR A 186 -17.05 14.58 -11.78
N GLY A 187 -17.88 15.60 -11.52
CA GLY A 187 -18.17 16.63 -12.51
C GLY A 187 -19.17 16.14 -13.56
N ASP A 188 -18.75 15.98 -14.82
CA ASP A 188 -19.64 15.56 -15.92
C ASP A 188 -19.81 14.03 -15.94
N PRO A 189 -20.99 13.47 -15.59
CA PRO A 189 -21.18 12.03 -15.51
C PRO A 189 -21.13 11.33 -16.89
N ALA A 190 -21.15 12.07 -17.99
CA ALA A 190 -21.14 11.52 -19.34
C ALA A 190 -19.76 11.59 -20.01
N ARG A 191 -18.76 12.24 -19.39
CA ARG A 191 -17.48 12.52 -20.03
C ARG A 191 -16.36 12.71 -19.01
N TYR A 192 -15.28 11.95 -19.19
CA TYR A 192 -14.06 12.13 -18.41
C TYR A 192 -13.36 13.49 -18.66
N GLU A 193 -13.04 14.20 -17.58
CA GLU A 193 -12.54 15.57 -17.58
C GLU A 193 -11.09 15.71 -17.06
N GLY A 194 -10.45 14.61 -16.65
CA GLY A 194 -9.06 14.59 -16.18
C GLY A 194 -7.99 14.82 -17.28
N VAL A 195 -6.72 14.84 -16.88
CA VAL A 195 -5.59 15.23 -17.76
C VAL A 195 -5.35 14.27 -18.93
N GLN A 196 -5.80 13.02 -18.82
CA GLN A 196 -5.69 12.00 -19.88
C GLN A 196 -6.62 12.27 -21.08
N ALA A 197 -7.56 13.21 -20.96
CA ALA A 197 -8.42 13.69 -22.05
C ALA A 197 -8.12 15.15 -22.45
N SER A 198 -6.92 15.64 -22.15
CA SER A 198 -6.53 17.05 -22.36
C SER A 198 -6.00 17.35 -23.76
N GLY A 199 -5.48 16.34 -24.49
CA GLY A 199 -4.69 16.54 -25.70
C GLY A 199 -3.29 17.10 -25.46
N SER A 200 -2.86 17.22 -24.19
CA SER A 200 -1.52 17.69 -23.85
C SER A 200 -0.47 16.57 -23.99
N PRO A 201 0.67 16.81 -24.66
CA PRO A 201 1.75 15.82 -24.78
C PRO A 201 2.54 15.63 -23.46
N THR A 202 2.17 16.34 -22.39
CA THR A 202 2.70 16.10 -21.04
C THR A 202 2.18 14.77 -20.47
N PHE A 203 0.95 14.38 -20.81
CA PHE A 203 0.27 13.23 -20.23
C PHE A 203 0.00 12.16 -21.28
N TRP A 204 -0.13 10.90 -20.85
CA TRP A 204 -0.62 9.85 -21.72
C TRP A 204 -2.11 10.04 -22.01
N ASN A 205 -2.45 10.22 -23.29
CA ASN A 205 -3.84 10.33 -23.74
C ASN A 205 -4.22 9.01 -24.43
N PRO A 206 -4.98 8.10 -23.80
CA PRO A 206 -5.23 6.77 -24.35
C PRO A 206 -6.07 6.78 -25.62
N GLY A 207 -6.91 7.80 -25.83
CA GLY A 207 -7.75 7.91 -27.03
C GLY A 207 -7.05 8.55 -28.24
N THR A 208 -5.91 9.21 -28.03
CA THR A 208 -5.27 10.05 -29.05
C THR A 208 -3.77 9.88 -29.01
N GLN A 209 -3.20 9.46 -30.13
CA GLN A 209 -1.75 9.41 -30.27
C GLN A 209 -1.16 10.82 -30.35
N LEU A 210 -0.28 11.15 -29.40
CA LEU A 210 0.44 12.42 -29.34
C LEU A 210 1.96 12.20 -29.52
N THR A 211 2.68 13.29 -29.72
CA THR A 211 4.15 13.29 -29.69
C THR A 211 4.61 13.45 -28.23
N ASP A 212 4.39 12.41 -27.43
CA ASP A 212 4.65 12.39 -25.99
C ASP A 212 5.63 11.25 -25.60
N ASP A 213 6.13 11.29 -24.36
CA ASP A 213 7.11 10.30 -23.88
C ASP A 213 6.50 8.92 -23.61
N TYR A 214 5.19 8.82 -23.35
CA TYR A 214 4.48 7.56 -23.19
C TYR A 214 4.32 6.84 -24.54
N THR A 215 3.92 7.56 -25.59
CA THR A 215 3.87 7.06 -26.97
C THR A 215 5.26 6.62 -27.45
N LYS A 216 6.33 7.39 -27.15
CA LYS A 216 7.72 6.98 -27.44
C LYS A 216 8.13 5.73 -26.68
N LYS A 217 7.71 5.59 -25.41
CA LYS A 217 7.99 4.38 -24.61
C LYS A 217 7.26 3.16 -25.16
N GLY A 218 6.10 3.36 -25.79
CA GLY A 218 5.31 2.33 -26.46
C GLY A 218 3.95 2.07 -25.83
N PHE A 219 3.40 3.01 -25.05
CA PHE A 219 2.05 2.90 -24.51
C PHE A 219 1.01 2.69 -25.62
N PRO A 220 0.01 1.83 -25.39
CA PRO A 220 -1.02 1.54 -26.38
C PRO A 220 -1.96 2.73 -26.58
N GLN A 221 -2.65 2.72 -27.72
CA GLN A 221 -3.77 3.63 -28.01
C GLN A 221 -5.06 2.85 -27.90
N ILE A 222 -5.88 3.21 -26.91
CA ILE A 222 -7.10 2.53 -26.49
C ILE A 222 -8.25 3.54 -26.45
N PRO A 223 -8.87 3.87 -27.60
CA PRO A 223 -10.11 4.65 -27.63
C PRO A 223 -11.20 4.00 -26.75
N GLY A 224 -11.94 4.82 -26.02
CA GLY A 224 -12.98 4.37 -25.09
C GLY A 224 -12.47 3.81 -23.76
N LEU A 225 -11.15 3.82 -23.48
CA LEU A 225 -10.64 3.43 -22.16
C LEU A 225 -11.18 4.33 -21.05
N LEU A 226 -11.17 5.65 -21.25
CA LEU A 226 -11.62 6.60 -20.22
C LEU A 226 -13.13 6.51 -19.99
N ASP A 227 -13.93 6.27 -21.04
CA ASP A 227 -15.37 6.02 -20.91
C ASP A 227 -15.64 4.75 -20.08
N ALA A 228 -14.82 3.71 -20.24
CA ALA A 228 -14.91 2.50 -19.44
C ALA A 228 -14.36 2.69 -18.01
N ALA A 229 -13.38 3.58 -17.83
CA ALA A 229 -12.81 3.91 -16.53
C ALA A 229 -13.84 4.58 -15.62
N ILE A 230 -14.69 5.44 -16.17
CA ILE A 230 -15.76 6.15 -15.43
C ILE A 230 -17.10 5.41 -15.36
N ALA A 231 -17.21 4.25 -16.02
CA ALA A 231 -18.46 3.50 -16.07
C ALA A 231 -18.84 2.96 -14.67
N PRO A 232 -20.13 2.98 -14.29
CA PRO A 232 -20.58 2.35 -13.06
C PRO A 232 -20.23 0.86 -13.01
N PHE A 233 -19.78 0.38 -11.86
CA PHE A 233 -19.54 -1.04 -11.59
C PHE A 233 -19.91 -1.40 -10.15
N THR A 234 -20.03 -2.69 -9.87
CA THR A 234 -20.29 -3.19 -8.51
C THR A 234 -19.01 -3.74 -7.90
N ALA A 235 -18.53 -3.11 -6.83
CA ALA A 235 -17.44 -3.64 -6.03
C ALA A 235 -17.93 -4.83 -5.18
N PRO A 236 -17.15 -5.93 -5.10
CA PRO A 236 -17.56 -7.14 -4.38
C PRO A 236 -17.60 -6.94 -2.86
N GLY A 237 -16.79 -6.02 -2.32
CA GLY A 237 -16.56 -5.88 -0.88
C GLY A 237 -15.76 -7.05 -0.29
N LEU A 238 -15.14 -6.81 0.86
CA LEU A 238 -14.44 -7.85 1.62
C LEU A 238 -15.44 -8.79 2.30
N ASN A 239 -15.13 -10.09 2.29
CA ASN A 239 -15.84 -11.11 3.08
C ASN A 239 -15.29 -11.25 4.51
N LEU A 240 -14.36 -10.39 4.90
CA LEU A 240 -13.63 -10.44 6.17
C LEU A 240 -13.80 -9.11 6.88
N PRO A 241 -13.86 -9.10 8.23
CA PRO A 241 -13.79 -7.87 8.98
C PRO A 241 -12.53 -7.08 8.59
N TRP A 242 -12.60 -5.76 8.59
CA TRP A 242 -11.44 -4.94 8.27
C TRP A 242 -11.25 -3.76 9.22
N TYR A 243 -9.98 -3.36 9.36
CA TYR A 243 -9.52 -2.28 10.21
C TYR A 243 -8.81 -1.21 9.40
N CYS A 244 -8.83 0.03 9.88
CA CYS A 244 -8.20 1.17 9.19
C CYS A 244 -7.18 1.88 10.08
N THR A 245 -5.99 2.10 9.56
CA THR A 245 -5.00 3.03 10.13
C THR A 245 -5.04 4.32 9.31
N PHE A 246 -4.80 5.46 9.96
CA PHE A 246 -4.83 6.78 9.34
C PHE A 246 -3.49 7.12 8.68
N GLY A 247 -3.50 7.57 7.42
CA GLY A 247 -2.33 7.99 6.64
C GLY A 247 -2.32 9.48 6.29
N ASN A 248 -1.22 9.98 5.73
CA ASN A 248 -1.07 11.41 5.46
C ASN A 248 -1.92 11.89 4.28
N HIS A 249 -2.33 11.03 3.35
CA HIS A 249 -3.28 11.36 2.29
C HIS A 249 -4.75 11.45 2.79
N GLU A 250 -5.04 11.03 4.02
CA GLU A 250 -6.32 11.36 4.70
C GLU A 250 -6.26 12.69 5.48
N ASP A 251 -5.07 13.28 5.66
CA ASP A 251 -4.85 14.52 6.42
C ASP A 251 -4.60 15.71 5.47
N SER A 252 -3.85 15.48 4.40
CA SER A 252 -3.24 16.55 3.61
C SER A 252 -3.58 16.48 2.12
N VAL A 253 -3.63 17.63 1.44
CA VAL A 253 -3.87 17.72 -0.03
C VAL A 253 -2.75 17.00 -0.77
N VAL A 254 -3.08 15.96 -1.53
CA VAL A 254 -2.14 15.01 -2.16
C VAL A 254 -1.06 14.54 -1.17
N GLY A 255 -1.45 14.32 0.09
CA GLY A 255 -0.56 13.89 1.17
C GLY A 255 0.63 14.82 1.46
N THR A 256 0.58 16.08 1.01
CA THR A 256 1.74 16.98 0.99
C THR A 256 1.46 18.36 1.54
N LEU A 257 0.35 19.01 1.17
CA LEU A 257 0.05 20.36 1.64
C LEU A 257 -0.70 20.30 2.97
N PRO A 258 -0.42 21.22 3.92
CA PRO A 258 -1.07 21.20 5.22
C PRO A 258 -2.60 21.27 5.12
N GLU A 259 -3.29 20.65 6.07
CA GLU A 259 -4.75 20.74 6.20
C GLU A 259 -5.19 22.18 6.56
N GLY A 260 -6.46 22.51 6.31
CA GLY A 260 -7.09 23.73 6.83
C GLY A 260 -6.68 25.02 6.10
N ILE A 261 -6.12 24.91 4.91
CA ILE A 261 -5.77 26.04 4.06
C ILE A 261 -7.03 26.88 3.74
N PRO A 262 -7.08 28.17 4.11
CA PRO A 262 -8.24 29.01 3.83
C PRO A 262 -8.54 29.13 2.33
N GLY A 263 -9.77 28.80 1.96
CA GLY A 263 -10.26 28.90 0.58
C GLY A 263 -9.83 27.77 -0.35
N ILE A 264 -9.15 26.72 0.16
CA ILE A 264 -8.71 25.59 -0.68
C ILE A 264 -9.87 24.90 -1.39
N GLU A 265 -11.03 24.81 -0.73
CA GLU A 265 -12.25 24.19 -1.25
C GLU A 265 -12.69 24.78 -2.60
N GLY A 266 -12.39 26.06 -2.85
CA GLY A 266 -12.71 26.72 -4.12
C GLY A 266 -11.91 26.16 -5.31
N TRP A 267 -10.71 25.64 -5.09
CA TRP A 267 -9.94 24.92 -6.11
C TRP A 267 -10.41 23.48 -6.28
N TYR A 268 -10.80 22.81 -5.20
CA TYR A 268 -11.36 21.45 -5.27
C TYR A 268 -12.69 21.39 -6.02
N THR A 269 -13.63 22.25 -5.65
CA THR A 269 -15.01 22.19 -6.15
C THR A 269 -15.22 23.03 -7.42
N GLY A 270 -14.21 23.79 -7.82
CA GLY A 270 -14.29 24.75 -8.91
C GLY A 270 -14.23 24.13 -10.30
N LYS A 271 -14.27 25.00 -11.31
CA LYS A 271 -14.24 24.61 -12.74
C LYS A 271 -12.88 24.70 -13.43
N HIS A 272 -11.82 25.13 -12.73
CA HIS A 272 -10.53 25.43 -13.37
C HIS A 272 -9.45 24.48 -12.89
N LYS A 273 -9.06 23.53 -13.74
CA LYS A 273 -7.96 22.60 -13.49
C LYS A 273 -6.70 23.08 -14.19
N VAL A 274 -5.63 23.32 -13.44
CA VAL A 274 -4.33 23.68 -14.04
C VAL A 274 -3.65 22.41 -14.55
N ILE A 275 -3.42 22.34 -15.86
CA ILE A 275 -2.83 21.17 -16.53
C ILE A 275 -1.42 21.44 -17.08
N GLY A 276 -0.90 22.64 -16.89
CA GLY A 276 0.44 23.00 -17.37
C GLY A 276 0.90 24.38 -16.95
N LYS A 277 2.21 24.56 -16.85
CA LYS A 277 2.89 25.83 -16.59
C LYS A 277 4.18 25.91 -17.40
N PRO A 278 4.79 27.10 -17.55
CA PRO A 278 6.15 27.18 -18.06
C PRO A 278 7.10 26.24 -17.29
N ASP A 279 7.98 25.57 -18.02
CA ASP A 279 8.90 24.55 -17.50
C ASP A 279 9.68 25.01 -16.25
N SER A 280 10.21 26.24 -16.28
CA SER A 280 10.93 26.85 -15.16
C SER A 280 10.10 26.97 -13.88
N VAL A 281 8.79 27.23 -14.01
CA VAL A 281 7.86 27.32 -12.87
C VAL A 281 7.52 25.94 -12.35
N ALA A 282 7.21 24.99 -13.24
CA ALA A 282 6.95 23.60 -12.87
C ALA A 282 8.18 22.97 -12.17
N HIS A 283 9.39 23.24 -12.67
CA HIS A 283 10.64 22.79 -12.06
C HIS A 283 10.83 23.32 -10.64
N LYS A 284 10.61 24.63 -10.45
CA LYS A 284 10.70 25.28 -9.14
C LYS A 284 9.70 24.69 -8.15
N LEU A 285 8.43 24.57 -8.54
CA LEU A 285 7.36 24.04 -7.69
C LEU A 285 7.59 22.56 -7.34
N GLY A 286 7.85 21.72 -8.34
CA GLY A 286 8.07 20.29 -8.15
C GLY A 286 9.30 19.99 -7.29
N THR A 287 10.39 20.75 -7.48
CA THR A 287 11.60 20.63 -6.64
C THR A 287 11.36 21.11 -5.20
N ALA A 288 10.54 22.15 -5.00
CA ALA A 288 10.19 22.59 -3.65
C ALA A 288 9.39 21.51 -2.90
N ILE A 289 8.33 20.97 -3.51
CA ILE A 289 7.52 19.88 -2.94
C ILE A 289 8.38 18.66 -2.64
N LYS A 290 9.21 18.23 -3.59
CA LYS A 290 10.10 17.06 -3.43
C LYS A 290 11.04 17.18 -2.22
N ASN A 291 11.46 18.40 -1.89
CA ASN A 291 12.39 18.66 -0.79
C ASN A 291 11.69 19.09 0.51
N GLY A 292 10.38 18.86 0.64
CA GLY A 292 9.62 19.25 1.84
C GLY A 292 9.65 20.76 2.08
N LYS A 293 9.50 21.57 1.03
CA LYS A 293 9.39 23.03 1.14
C LYS A 293 7.99 23.50 0.81
N THR A 294 7.51 24.51 1.54
CA THR A 294 6.23 25.16 1.27
C THR A 294 6.22 25.81 -0.11
N VAL A 295 5.08 25.72 -0.79
CA VAL A 295 4.85 26.33 -2.11
C VAL A 295 3.69 27.34 -2.06
N PRO A 296 3.74 28.44 -2.84
CA PRO A 296 2.62 29.37 -2.93
C PRO A 296 1.42 28.74 -3.64
N LEU A 297 0.29 28.62 -2.96
CA LEU A 297 -0.91 27.95 -3.47
C LEU A 297 -1.50 28.62 -4.71
N GLY A 298 -1.48 29.96 -4.76
CA GLY A 298 -1.89 30.69 -5.96
C GLY A 298 -1.00 30.36 -7.17
N GLU A 299 0.30 30.14 -6.96
CA GLU A 299 1.21 29.72 -8.03
C GLU A 299 0.96 28.27 -8.44
N LEU A 300 0.52 27.40 -7.52
CA LEU A 300 0.19 26.00 -7.76
C LEU A 300 -1.15 25.86 -8.54
N PHE A 301 -2.23 26.41 -8.00
CA PHE A 301 -3.60 26.19 -8.50
C PHE A 301 -4.13 27.30 -9.42
N SER A 302 -3.36 28.36 -9.71
CA SER A 302 -3.77 29.43 -10.63
C SER A 302 -2.73 29.73 -11.71
N GLY A 303 -3.20 30.22 -12.86
CA GLY A 303 -2.35 30.56 -14.00
C GLY A 303 -1.76 29.36 -14.74
N GLY A 304 -1.22 29.60 -15.93
CA GLY A 304 -0.73 28.55 -16.83
C GLY A 304 -1.82 28.08 -17.80
N ILE A 305 -1.71 26.82 -18.24
CA ILE A 305 -2.69 26.17 -19.11
C ILE A 305 -3.80 25.62 -18.21
N VAL A 306 -5.03 26.06 -18.47
CA VAL A 306 -6.21 25.68 -17.68
C VAL A 306 -7.15 24.88 -18.55
N ARG A 307 -7.65 23.77 -18.01
CA ARG A 307 -8.77 23.01 -18.53
C ARG A 307 -10.03 23.40 -17.73
N GLU A 308 -11.12 23.68 -18.44
CA GLU A 308 -12.42 23.78 -17.78
C GLU A 308 -12.95 22.36 -17.50
N VAL A 309 -13.36 22.14 -16.26
CA VAL A 309 -14.03 20.93 -15.77
C VAL A 309 -15.34 21.33 -15.11
N THR A 310 -16.27 20.41 -14.98
CA THR A 310 -17.55 20.62 -14.33
C THR A 310 -17.33 20.73 -12.82
N PRO A 311 -17.84 21.81 -12.16
CA PRO A 311 -17.82 21.92 -10.71
C PRO A 311 -18.51 20.74 -10.03
N ASP A 312 -17.92 20.26 -8.93
CA ASP A 312 -18.49 19.18 -8.15
C ASP A 312 -18.27 19.44 -6.65
N PRO A 313 -19.34 19.59 -5.84
CA PRO A 313 -19.20 19.82 -4.40
C PRO A 313 -18.69 18.59 -3.64
N LEU A 314 -18.78 17.38 -4.19
CA LEU A 314 -18.30 16.14 -3.55
C LEU A 314 -16.77 16.05 -3.53
N ARG A 315 -16.08 16.89 -4.30
CA ARG A 315 -14.61 17.05 -4.26
C ARG A 315 -14.12 17.80 -3.02
N ARG A 316 -15.01 18.37 -2.19
CA ARG A 316 -14.56 19.10 -0.99
C ARG A 316 -13.73 18.17 -0.10
N PRO A 317 -12.59 18.65 0.44
CA PRO A 317 -11.85 17.86 1.41
C PRO A 317 -12.66 17.64 2.67
N PHE A 318 -12.54 16.43 3.23
CA PHE A 318 -13.11 16.12 4.53
C PHE A 318 -12.24 16.71 5.66
N SER A 319 -12.60 16.41 6.90
CA SER A 319 -11.78 16.65 8.08
C SER A 319 -11.53 15.31 8.78
N THR A 320 -10.56 15.26 9.67
CA THR A 320 -10.30 14.04 10.46
C THR A 320 -11.52 13.54 11.24
N ALA A 321 -12.39 14.46 11.68
CA ALA A 321 -13.66 14.13 12.35
C ALA A 321 -14.69 13.56 11.37
N GLU A 322 -14.80 14.13 10.17
CA GLU A 322 -15.67 13.60 9.09
C GLU A 322 -15.19 12.22 8.63
N PHE A 323 -13.87 12.01 8.53
CA PHE A 323 -13.29 10.70 8.27
C PHE A 323 -13.74 9.68 9.31
N ALA A 324 -13.42 9.91 10.60
CA ALA A 324 -13.80 9.00 11.69
C ALA A 324 -15.31 8.74 11.75
N THR A 325 -16.11 9.78 11.54
CA THR A 325 -17.58 9.68 11.49
C THR A 325 -18.05 8.84 10.32
N ALA A 326 -17.42 8.93 9.15
CA ALA A 326 -17.77 8.11 7.99
C ALA A 326 -17.52 6.61 8.24
N LEU A 327 -16.44 6.23 8.95
CA LEU A 327 -16.22 4.82 9.32
C LEU A 327 -17.22 4.33 10.38
N LEU A 328 -17.72 5.23 11.23
CA LEU A 328 -18.72 4.90 12.27
C LEU A 328 -20.15 4.80 11.72
N ASP A 329 -20.41 5.36 10.54
CA ASP A 329 -21.73 5.30 9.91
C ASP A 329 -22.14 3.83 9.67
N PRO A 330 -23.29 3.35 10.22
CA PRO A 330 -23.76 1.99 10.01
C PRO A 330 -23.87 1.58 8.53
N LYS A 331 -24.09 2.53 7.60
CA LYS A 331 -24.11 2.24 6.16
C LYS A 331 -22.76 1.71 5.64
N ASN A 332 -21.68 2.10 6.31
CA ASN A 332 -20.30 1.77 5.97
C ASN A 332 -19.77 0.62 6.83
N THR A 333 -20.61 -0.13 7.54
CA THR A 333 -20.12 -1.25 8.38
C THR A 333 -19.59 -2.41 7.56
N GLY A 334 -20.21 -2.73 6.42
CA GLY A 334 -19.86 -3.89 5.60
C GLY A 334 -19.68 -5.18 6.43
N PRO A 335 -18.57 -5.93 6.27
CA PRO A 335 -18.28 -7.13 7.06
C PRO A 335 -17.87 -6.83 8.53
N GLY A 336 -17.79 -5.56 8.91
CA GLY A 336 -17.49 -5.08 10.25
C GLY A 336 -15.99 -5.02 10.59
N PRO A 337 -15.66 -4.74 11.86
CA PRO A 337 -16.58 -4.21 12.88
C PRO A 337 -17.04 -2.79 12.52
N VAL A 338 -18.15 -2.33 13.12
CA VAL A 338 -18.57 -0.91 13.04
C VAL A 338 -17.38 -0.03 13.44
N GLY A 339 -17.12 1.03 12.68
CA GLY A 339 -16.00 1.93 12.91
C GLY A 339 -14.63 1.44 12.41
N HIS A 340 -14.52 0.17 11.99
CA HIS A 340 -13.27 -0.42 11.48
C HIS A 340 -12.05 -0.15 12.38
N GLY A 341 -12.29 -0.23 13.70
CA GLY A 341 -11.31 0.04 14.75
C GLY A 341 -11.54 1.36 15.50
N PHE A 342 -12.15 2.34 14.86
CA PHE A 342 -12.59 3.57 15.51
C PHE A 342 -13.89 3.35 16.30
N THR A 343 -14.12 4.21 17.28
CA THR A 343 -15.31 4.24 18.14
C THR A 343 -15.81 5.67 18.25
N ASP A 344 -16.96 5.89 18.88
CA ASP A 344 -17.46 7.24 19.18
C ASP A 344 -16.44 8.12 19.93
N ALA A 345 -15.50 7.52 20.67
CA ALA A 345 -14.43 8.25 21.34
C ALA A 345 -13.42 8.90 20.37
N ASN A 346 -13.44 8.50 19.09
CA ASN A 346 -12.58 8.98 18.02
C ASN A 346 -13.30 9.98 17.09
N SER A 347 -14.61 10.20 17.25
CA SER A 347 -15.43 10.97 16.31
C SER A 347 -15.09 12.46 16.28
N ASP A 348 -14.34 12.97 17.28
CA ASP A 348 -13.82 14.33 17.29
C ASP A 348 -12.60 14.54 16.38
N GLY A 349 -12.06 13.45 15.79
CA GLY A 349 -10.93 13.48 14.88
C GLY A 349 -9.58 13.81 15.52
N ARG A 350 -9.47 13.81 16.86
CA ARG A 350 -8.22 14.16 17.59
C ARG A 350 -7.42 12.96 18.07
N THR A 351 -8.06 11.80 18.11
CA THR A 351 -7.46 10.53 18.52
C THR A 351 -7.78 9.51 17.44
N LEU A 352 -6.81 9.19 16.58
CA LEU A 352 -6.99 8.25 15.47
C LEU A 352 -6.10 7.00 15.63
N TYR A 353 -5.89 6.59 16.87
CA TYR A 353 -5.17 5.36 17.26
C TYR A 353 -6.02 4.53 18.21
N TYR A 354 -5.85 3.21 18.18
CA TYR A 354 -6.65 2.28 18.95
C TYR A 354 -5.96 0.92 19.08
N THR A 355 -6.49 0.07 19.97
CA THR A 355 -6.14 -1.35 20.06
C THR A 355 -7.29 -2.20 19.58
N PHE A 356 -6.98 -3.37 19.01
CA PHE A 356 -7.97 -4.37 18.66
C PHE A 356 -7.39 -5.77 18.88
N ARG A 357 -8.26 -6.76 19.03
CA ARG A 357 -7.84 -8.15 19.19
C ARG A 357 -7.65 -8.78 17.81
N ILE A 358 -6.42 -9.20 17.51
CA ILE A 358 -6.11 -9.97 16.29
C ILE A 358 -6.65 -11.40 16.46
N ALA A 359 -6.31 -12.01 17.60
CA ALA A 359 -6.67 -13.39 17.93
C ALA A 359 -6.55 -13.59 19.46
N PRO A 360 -6.94 -14.74 20.03
CA PRO A 360 -6.64 -15.03 21.44
C PRO A 360 -5.14 -14.89 21.75
N GLY A 361 -4.81 -14.01 22.71
CA GLY A 361 -3.43 -13.76 23.14
C GLY A 361 -2.62 -12.88 22.18
N VAL A 362 -3.23 -12.30 21.14
CA VAL A 362 -2.53 -11.43 20.17
C VAL A 362 -3.32 -10.13 19.99
N THR A 363 -2.67 -9.00 20.29
CA THR A 363 -3.26 -7.67 20.26
C THR A 363 -2.60 -6.80 19.19
N GLY A 364 -3.44 -6.18 18.37
CA GLY A 364 -3.06 -5.17 17.39
C GLY A 364 -3.10 -3.77 17.99
N ILE A 365 -2.13 -2.94 17.64
CA ILE A 365 -2.06 -1.53 18.03
C ILE A 365 -1.98 -0.69 16.75
N SER A 366 -3.07 -0.04 16.34
CA SER A 366 -3.06 0.91 15.23
C SER A 366 -2.68 2.30 15.73
N LEU A 367 -1.75 2.94 15.04
CA LEU A 367 -1.16 4.22 15.39
C LEU A 367 -1.56 5.31 14.40
N ASP A 368 -1.75 6.51 14.92
CA ASP A 368 -1.70 7.73 14.12
C ASP A 368 -0.25 8.23 14.11
N THR A 369 0.39 8.25 12.95
CA THR A 369 1.75 8.81 12.77
C THR A 369 1.74 10.07 11.90
N THR A 370 0.57 10.60 11.58
CA THR A 370 0.35 11.77 10.71
C THR A 370 0.56 13.09 11.44
N THR A 371 0.68 14.17 10.66
CA THR A 371 0.73 15.54 11.19
C THR A 371 0.06 16.51 10.23
N GLN A 372 -0.83 17.34 10.77
CA GLN A 372 -1.48 18.43 10.02
C GLN A 372 -0.50 19.56 9.62
N GLY A 373 0.77 19.46 10.03
CA GLY A 373 1.83 20.39 9.61
C GLY A 373 2.19 20.30 8.12
N GLY A 374 1.65 19.31 7.39
CA GLY A 374 1.96 19.01 6.00
C GLY A 374 3.26 18.23 5.84
N PHE A 375 3.70 18.06 4.59
CA PHE A 375 4.76 17.16 4.14
C PHE A 375 4.43 15.67 4.28
N ALA A 376 5.21 14.84 3.60
CA ALA A 376 5.00 13.39 3.59
C ALA A 376 5.46 12.72 4.88
N ASP A 377 6.57 13.16 5.48
CA ASP A 377 7.10 12.54 6.71
C ASP A 377 6.14 12.72 7.90
N GLY A 378 6.07 11.69 8.74
CA GLY A 378 5.25 11.65 9.95
C GLY A 378 6.02 11.91 11.24
N ALA A 379 5.34 11.71 12.37
CA ALA A 379 5.91 11.65 13.71
C ALA A 379 4.90 11.06 14.70
N ILE A 380 5.34 10.66 15.89
CA ILE A 380 4.41 10.24 16.97
C ILE A 380 4.32 11.31 18.06
N GLY A 381 3.10 11.63 18.48
CA GLY A 381 2.87 12.52 19.62
C GLY A 381 3.32 11.88 20.95
N LEU A 382 3.77 12.69 21.91
CA LEU A 382 4.21 12.21 23.22
C LEU A 382 3.04 11.60 24.01
N GLU A 383 1.83 12.13 23.86
CA GLU A 383 0.63 11.55 24.45
C GLU A 383 0.39 10.12 23.95
N GLN A 384 0.40 9.91 22.63
CA GLN A 384 0.24 8.59 22.02
C GLN A 384 1.40 7.66 22.38
N PHE A 385 2.65 8.16 22.41
CA PHE A 385 3.81 7.40 22.84
C PHE A 385 3.62 6.85 24.26
N ASN A 386 3.17 7.69 25.19
CA ASN A 386 2.90 7.29 26.58
C ASN A 386 1.71 6.32 26.67
N TRP A 387 0.68 6.52 25.85
CA TRP A 387 -0.46 5.61 25.73
C TRP A 387 -0.02 4.22 25.23
N VAL A 388 0.86 4.14 24.23
CA VAL A 388 1.43 2.87 23.76
C VAL A 388 2.23 2.21 24.88
N GLU A 389 3.10 2.95 25.59
CA GLU A 389 3.85 2.40 26.72
C GLU A 389 2.92 1.82 27.80
N ALA A 390 1.87 2.55 28.16
CA ALA A 390 0.87 2.08 29.12
C ALA A 390 0.09 0.87 28.60
N THR A 391 -0.17 0.80 27.31
CA THR A 391 -0.87 -0.31 26.65
C THR A 391 -0.06 -1.59 26.69
N LEU A 392 1.21 -1.52 26.28
CA LEU A 392 2.12 -2.66 26.33
C LEU A 392 2.28 -3.16 27.77
N LYS A 393 2.49 -2.26 28.73
CA LYS A 393 2.60 -2.61 30.16
C LYS A 393 1.41 -3.41 30.70
N ARG A 394 0.18 -3.22 30.21
CA ARG A 394 -0.99 -3.92 30.80
C ARG A 394 -0.96 -5.43 30.60
N SER A 395 -0.33 -5.92 29.53
CA SER A 395 -0.28 -7.33 29.17
C SER A 395 1.16 -7.82 28.92
N SER A 396 2.14 -7.24 29.63
CA SER A 396 3.54 -7.71 29.64
C SER A 396 3.93 -8.11 31.05
N SER A 397 4.07 -9.41 31.32
CA SER A 397 4.59 -9.92 32.59
C SER A 397 6.03 -9.49 32.84
N THR A 398 6.80 -9.25 31.76
CA THR A 398 8.17 -8.75 31.80
C THR A 398 8.35 -7.62 30.79
N TYR A 399 8.94 -6.50 31.22
CA TYR A 399 9.36 -5.41 30.33
C TYR A 399 10.59 -4.68 30.91
N PHE A 400 11.18 -3.76 30.15
CA PHE A 400 12.32 -2.98 30.58
C PHE A 400 11.94 -1.51 30.80
N ASP A 401 12.31 -0.94 31.94
CA ASP A 401 12.10 0.47 32.21
C ASP A 401 13.02 1.36 31.34
N PHE A 402 12.87 2.68 31.46
CA PHE A 402 13.66 3.66 30.71
C PHE A 402 15.18 3.50 30.93
N PHE A 403 15.60 3.03 32.10
CA PHE A 403 17.00 2.77 32.43
C PHE A 403 17.47 1.39 31.96
N GLY A 404 16.58 0.60 31.35
CA GLY A 404 16.86 -0.75 30.89
C GLY A 404 16.87 -1.79 32.00
N ARG A 405 16.30 -1.49 33.17
CA ARG A 405 16.11 -2.46 34.25
C ARG A 405 14.88 -3.29 33.97
N GLU A 406 14.99 -4.59 34.19
CA GLU A 406 13.88 -5.51 34.07
C GLU A 406 12.84 -5.22 35.16
N VAL A 407 11.58 -5.21 34.76
CA VAL A 407 10.42 -5.07 35.62
C VAL A 407 9.50 -6.25 35.35
N THR A 408 9.11 -6.95 36.41
CA THR A 408 8.18 -8.07 36.34
C THR A 408 6.88 -7.75 37.06
N GLN A 409 5.78 -8.32 36.58
CA GLN A 409 4.45 -8.18 37.18
C GLN A 409 3.60 -9.41 36.88
N PHE A 410 2.57 -9.64 37.71
CA PHE A 410 1.67 -10.78 37.57
C PHE A 410 0.47 -10.43 36.69
N VAL A 411 0.63 -10.59 35.39
CA VAL A 411 -0.42 -10.39 34.37
C VAL A 411 -0.38 -11.55 33.36
N THR A 412 -1.45 -11.70 32.58
CA THR A 412 -1.44 -12.60 31.41
C THR A 412 -0.77 -11.89 30.24
N ASP A 413 0.28 -12.51 29.70
CA ASP A 413 0.96 -11.96 28.52
C ASP A 413 0.09 -12.03 27.27
N GLU A 414 0.22 -11.00 26.44
CA GLU A 414 -0.23 -10.98 25.06
C GLU A 414 0.95 -10.66 24.13
N LEU A 415 0.92 -11.19 22.90
CA LEU A 415 1.83 -10.76 21.84
C LEU A 415 1.26 -9.52 21.15
N PHE A 416 2.14 -8.59 20.76
CA PHE A 416 1.75 -7.33 20.15
C PHE A 416 2.27 -7.21 18.72
N ILE A 417 1.37 -6.78 17.82
CA ILE A 417 1.71 -6.32 16.47
C ILE A 417 1.28 -4.86 16.34
N VAL A 418 2.21 -4.01 15.95
CA VAL A 418 1.98 -2.57 15.77
C VAL A 418 1.67 -2.28 14.30
N PHE A 419 0.75 -1.36 14.04
CA PHE A 419 0.37 -0.90 12.70
C PHE A 419 0.48 0.61 12.62
N SER A 420 1.11 1.14 11.57
CA SER A 420 1.16 2.57 11.29
C SER A 420 1.22 2.81 9.79
N HIS A 421 0.98 4.04 9.37
CA HIS A 421 1.28 4.43 8.00
C HIS A 421 2.79 4.59 7.79
N HIS A 422 3.41 5.53 8.51
CA HIS A 422 4.85 5.79 8.42
C HIS A 422 5.72 4.70 9.03
N THR A 423 6.94 4.56 8.49
CA THR A 423 8.01 3.65 8.96
C THR A 423 8.87 4.29 10.05
N SER A 424 9.77 3.50 10.65
CA SER A 424 10.78 4.03 11.59
C SER A 424 11.64 5.14 10.98
N ASP A 425 11.90 5.07 9.67
CA ASP A 425 12.82 5.96 8.95
C ASP A 425 12.12 7.19 8.37
N THR A 426 10.79 7.20 8.31
CA THR A 426 9.98 8.29 7.72
C THR A 426 9.20 9.10 8.78
N MET A 427 9.46 8.82 10.05
CA MET A 427 8.98 9.62 11.17
C MET A 427 10.00 10.73 11.53
N GLY A 428 10.13 11.73 10.65
CA GLY A 428 11.07 12.85 10.77
C GLY A 428 10.45 14.22 11.02
N ASN A 429 9.13 14.36 10.88
CA ASN A 429 8.44 15.65 10.83
C ASN A 429 8.01 16.12 12.22
N LEU A 430 8.82 16.99 12.82
CA LEU A 430 8.61 17.48 14.18
C LEU A 430 7.80 18.78 14.26
N LEU A 431 7.09 19.15 13.19
CA LEU A 431 6.20 20.30 13.20
C LEU A 431 5.03 20.08 14.18
N PRO A 432 4.55 21.14 14.87
CA PRO A 432 3.36 21.04 15.70
C PRO A 432 2.15 20.52 14.93
N ASP A 433 1.39 19.62 15.55
CA ASP A 433 0.15 19.07 15.01
C ASP A 433 -1.02 19.96 15.44
N ALA A 434 -1.82 20.46 14.50
CA ALA A 434 -2.92 21.37 14.82
C ALA A 434 -4.05 20.71 15.64
N ARG A 435 -4.17 19.37 15.63
CA ARG A 435 -5.06 18.64 16.54
C ARG A 435 -4.62 18.77 18.00
N ARG A 436 -3.30 18.89 18.25
CA ARG A 436 -2.67 18.91 19.58
C ARG A 436 -1.40 19.78 19.60
N LEU A 437 -1.56 21.10 19.49
CA LEU A 437 -0.46 22.06 19.30
C LEU A 437 0.68 22.00 20.33
N LEU A 438 0.38 21.58 21.56
CA LEU A 438 1.37 21.51 22.66
C LEU A 438 1.93 20.10 22.87
N ASP A 439 1.47 19.10 22.12
CA ASP A 439 1.97 17.74 22.22
C ASP A 439 3.31 17.62 21.47
N LEU A 440 4.33 17.15 22.19
CA LEU A 440 5.67 17.04 21.64
C LEU A 440 5.71 15.93 20.58
N ARG A 441 6.25 16.25 19.39
CA ARG A 441 6.46 15.26 18.34
C ARG A 441 7.78 14.54 18.51
N LEU A 442 7.75 13.22 18.36
CA LEU A 442 8.90 12.32 18.50
C LEU A 442 9.17 11.58 17.19
N LYS A 443 10.46 11.32 16.96
CA LYS A 443 10.96 10.59 15.78
C LYS A 443 10.79 9.08 15.91
N GLY A 444 10.90 8.37 14.79
CA GLY A 444 10.79 6.91 14.74
C GLY A 444 11.85 6.17 15.56
N ASP A 445 13.08 6.68 15.67
CA ASP A 445 14.15 6.08 16.50
C ASP A 445 13.77 5.98 17.99
N ARG A 446 13.08 7.00 18.51
CA ARG A 446 12.54 7.01 19.87
C ARG A 446 11.46 5.94 20.04
N PHE A 447 10.59 5.78 19.04
CA PHE A 447 9.54 4.79 19.08
C PHE A 447 10.08 3.36 18.97
N VAL A 448 11.07 3.11 18.10
CA VAL A 448 11.83 1.85 18.08
C VAL A 448 12.44 1.55 19.46
N GLY A 449 13.00 2.58 20.11
CA GLY A 449 13.53 2.47 21.48
C GLY A 449 12.46 2.06 22.51
N LEU A 450 11.22 2.54 22.36
CA LEU A 450 10.09 2.09 23.18
C LEU A 450 9.77 0.62 22.93
N LEU A 451 9.57 0.22 21.67
CA LEU A 451 9.19 -1.16 21.33
C LEU A 451 10.23 -2.18 21.81
N LYS A 452 11.53 -1.89 21.68
CA LYS A 452 12.63 -2.75 22.19
C LYS A 452 12.68 -2.93 23.71
N ARG A 453 11.82 -2.23 24.46
CA ARG A 453 11.65 -2.43 25.91
C ARG A 453 10.63 -3.51 26.24
N PHE A 454 9.84 -3.97 25.28
CA PHE A 454 8.74 -4.91 25.49
C PHE A 454 8.98 -6.19 24.68
N PRO A 455 9.43 -7.28 25.31
CA PRO A 455 9.77 -8.52 24.60
C PRO A 455 8.64 -9.14 23.78
N ASN A 456 7.40 -8.87 24.16
CA ASN A 456 6.20 -9.36 23.51
C ASN A 456 5.74 -8.53 22.30
N VAL A 457 6.46 -7.48 21.92
CA VAL A 457 6.29 -6.84 20.61
C VAL A 457 7.07 -7.63 19.57
N VAL A 458 6.37 -8.26 18.62
CA VAL A 458 6.99 -9.19 17.65
C VAL A 458 7.09 -8.61 16.24
N ALA A 459 6.19 -7.68 15.90
CA ALA A 459 6.17 -7.05 14.58
C ALA A 459 5.64 -5.62 14.60
N TRP A 460 6.09 -4.82 13.63
CA TRP A 460 5.56 -3.52 13.26
C TRP A 460 5.29 -3.51 11.75
N VAL A 461 4.03 -3.38 11.34
CA VAL A 461 3.55 -3.46 9.96
C VAL A 461 3.18 -2.07 9.46
N ASN A 462 3.69 -1.65 8.29
CA ASN A 462 3.49 -0.30 7.77
C ASN A 462 3.54 -0.17 6.23
N GLY A 463 3.29 1.04 5.74
CA GLY A 463 3.22 1.44 4.32
C GLY A 463 4.08 2.64 4.00
N HIS A 464 3.51 3.65 3.32
CA HIS A 464 4.08 4.99 3.09
C HIS A 464 5.24 5.07 2.09
N THR A 465 6.20 4.16 2.16
CA THR A 465 7.40 4.24 1.30
C THR A 465 7.17 3.70 -0.11
N HIS A 466 6.07 2.96 -0.32
CA HIS A 466 5.74 2.21 -1.54
C HIS A 466 6.70 1.04 -1.87
N TYR A 467 7.65 0.70 -0.99
CA TYR A 467 8.57 -0.44 -1.18
C TYR A 467 8.15 -1.67 -0.40
N ASN A 468 8.37 -2.87 -0.96
CA ASN A 468 8.52 -4.04 -0.11
C ASN A 468 9.89 -3.98 0.58
N LYS A 469 9.90 -3.81 1.91
CA LYS A 469 11.13 -3.77 2.72
C LYS A 469 10.86 -4.37 4.10
N ILE A 470 11.70 -5.31 4.54
CA ILE A 470 11.60 -5.89 5.89
C ILE A 470 12.89 -5.60 6.66
N THR A 471 12.77 -4.90 7.79
CA THR A 471 13.89 -4.44 8.61
C THR A 471 13.95 -5.19 9.94
N PRO A 472 15.08 -5.85 10.28
CA PRO A 472 15.29 -6.43 11.61
C PRO A 472 15.66 -5.35 12.62
N HIS A 473 14.83 -5.15 13.65
CA HIS A 473 15.16 -4.28 14.78
C HIS A 473 15.85 -5.05 15.88
N VAL A 474 17.16 -5.25 15.75
CA VAL A 474 17.97 -6.00 16.73
C VAL A 474 18.04 -5.26 18.07
N GLY A 475 17.63 -5.95 19.14
CA GLY A 475 17.67 -5.48 20.52
C GLY A 475 18.96 -5.88 21.26
N LYS A 476 18.99 -5.60 22.58
CA LYS A 476 20.10 -6.04 23.45
C LYS A 476 20.14 -7.56 23.65
N THR A 477 18.99 -8.22 23.50
CA THR A 477 18.81 -9.67 23.56
C THR A 477 17.91 -10.10 22.40
N PRO A 478 17.93 -11.39 21.98
CA PRO A 478 17.02 -11.90 20.95
C PRO A 478 15.54 -11.59 21.24
N THR A 479 15.12 -11.76 22.49
CA THR A 479 13.75 -11.46 22.97
C THR A 479 13.38 -9.99 22.94
N ARG A 480 14.33 -9.06 22.79
CA ARG A 480 14.08 -7.61 22.68
C ARG A 480 14.19 -7.12 21.24
N SER A 481 14.09 -8.03 20.28
CA SER A 481 14.15 -7.75 18.85
C SER A 481 12.78 -8.01 18.23
N PHE A 482 12.45 -7.26 17.18
CA PHE A 482 11.21 -7.42 16.45
C PHE A 482 11.43 -7.12 14.96
N TRP A 483 10.45 -7.46 14.12
CA TRP A 483 10.49 -7.21 12.69
C TRP A 483 9.66 -5.98 12.31
N GLU A 484 10.20 -5.08 11.50
CA GLU A 484 9.40 -4.07 10.80
C GLU A 484 9.15 -4.51 9.35
N ILE A 485 7.89 -4.47 8.92
CA ILE A 485 7.40 -5.06 7.67
C ILE A 485 6.69 -3.96 6.88
N ASN A 486 7.37 -3.41 5.87
CA ASN A 486 6.82 -2.44 4.93
C ASN A 486 6.32 -3.16 3.68
N THR A 487 5.10 -2.85 3.25
CA THR A 487 4.50 -3.37 2.02
C THR A 487 4.49 -2.31 0.92
N ALA A 488 4.68 -2.72 -0.33
CA ALA A 488 4.58 -1.79 -1.45
C ALA A 488 3.16 -1.24 -1.60
N SER A 489 3.04 -0.04 -2.15
CA SER A 489 1.73 0.59 -2.36
C SER A 489 0.90 -0.13 -3.40
N HIS A 490 -0.41 0.13 -3.42
CA HIS A 490 -1.32 -0.35 -4.46
C HIS A 490 -1.41 0.58 -5.66
N ILE A 491 -0.92 1.82 -5.55
CA ILE A 491 -0.91 2.80 -6.65
C ILE A 491 0.26 2.63 -7.63
N ASP A 492 1.44 2.25 -7.12
CA ASP A 492 2.65 2.04 -7.90
C ASP A 492 2.91 0.54 -8.13
N PHE A 493 3.54 0.20 -9.25
CA PHE A 493 4.02 -1.17 -9.45
C PHE A 493 4.99 -1.53 -8.30
N PRO A 494 4.81 -2.65 -7.60
CA PRO A 494 4.09 -3.86 -8.03
C PRO A 494 2.66 -4.06 -7.53
N GLN A 495 2.09 -3.13 -6.76
CA GLN A 495 0.70 -3.22 -6.30
C GLN A 495 0.41 -4.44 -5.40
N HIS A 496 1.41 -4.86 -4.63
CA HIS A 496 1.30 -6.05 -3.78
C HIS A 496 0.53 -5.76 -2.50
N ALA A 497 -0.38 -6.66 -2.13
CA ALA A 497 -0.81 -6.82 -0.74
C ALA A 497 0.00 -7.93 -0.05
N ARG A 498 -0.06 -7.97 1.28
CA ARG A 498 0.74 -8.92 2.07
C ARG A 498 -0.13 -9.71 3.04
N VAL A 499 -0.11 -11.03 2.89
CA VAL A 499 -0.62 -11.97 3.88
C VAL A 499 0.41 -12.12 4.99
N ILE A 500 0.00 -11.91 6.24
CA ILE A 500 0.84 -12.07 7.42
C ILE A 500 0.25 -13.16 8.32
N GLU A 501 1.07 -14.17 8.65
CA GLU A 501 0.67 -15.26 9.56
C GLU A 501 1.66 -15.33 10.73
N LEU A 502 1.15 -15.29 11.95
CA LEU A 502 1.93 -15.49 13.17
C LEU A 502 1.72 -16.92 13.67
N ALA A 503 2.81 -17.64 13.93
CA ALA A 503 2.76 -19.00 14.48
C ALA A 503 3.76 -19.19 15.62
N ASP A 504 3.36 -19.93 16.64
CA ASP A 504 4.25 -20.45 17.67
C ASP A 504 4.90 -21.74 17.15
N ASN A 505 6.23 -21.80 17.12
CA ASN A 505 6.95 -22.99 16.67
C ASN A 505 7.10 -24.05 17.78
N HIS A 506 6.67 -23.78 19.02
CA HIS A 506 6.81 -24.66 20.20
C HIS A 506 8.25 -25.05 20.50
N ASP A 507 9.18 -24.13 20.25
CA ASP A 507 10.61 -24.29 20.53
C ASP A 507 11.26 -23.01 21.07
N GLY A 508 10.49 -22.08 21.64
CA GLY A 508 11.00 -20.78 22.06
C GLY A 508 11.23 -19.81 20.90
N THR A 509 10.67 -20.08 19.72
CA THR A 509 10.63 -19.13 18.59
C THR A 509 9.22 -18.99 18.03
N LEU A 510 8.96 -17.84 17.42
CA LEU A 510 7.77 -17.57 16.61
C LEU A 510 8.20 -17.41 15.15
N SER A 511 7.30 -17.76 14.23
CA SER A 511 7.43 -17.44 12.81
C SER A 511 6.38 -16.42 12.40
N LEU A 512 6.82 -15.36 11.71
CA LEU A 512 5.95 -14.46 10.93
C LEU A 512 6.13 -14.76 9.45
N PHE A 513 5.11 -15.27 8.79
CA PHE A 513 5.11 -15.43 7.34
C PHE A 513 4.64 -14.15 6.67
N THR A 514 5.24 -13.76 5.54
CA THR A 514 4.89 -12.51 4.83
C THR A 514 4.65 -12.75 3.33
N THR A 515 3.63 -13.52 2.99
CA THR A 515 3.39 -13.90 1.59
C THR A 515 2.76 -12.75 0.81
N LEU A 516 3.36 -12.38 -0.33
CA LEU A 516 2.81 -11.33 -1.20
C LEU A 516 1.72 -11.90 -2.13
N ILE A 517 0.73 -11.06 -2.42
CA ILE A 517 -0.38 -11.36 -3.33
C ILE A 517 -0.58 -10.20 -4.31
N GLU A 518 -1.11 -10.52 -5.48
CA GLU A 518 -1.44 -9.56 -6.54
C GLU A 518 -2.94 -9.63 -6.83
N ALA A 519 -3.52 -8.55 -7.35
CA ALA A 519 -4.95 -8.49 -7.68
C ALA A 519 -5.42 -9.65 -8.58
N ASP A 520 -6.69 -10.03 -8.45
CA ASP A 520 -7.29 -11.12 -9.21
C ASP A 520 -7.65 -10.70 -10.62
N ALA A 521 -6.61 -10.50 -11.43
CA ALA A 521 -6.71 -10.13 -12.83
C ALA A 521 -5.68 -10.94 -13.63
N PRO A 522 -6.00 -11.28 -14.90
CA PRO A 522 -5.02 -11.87 -15.80
C PRO A 522 -3.74 -11.03 -15.89
N TYR A 523 -2.58 -11.68 -15.97
CA TYR A 523 -1.31 -10.96 -16.16
C TYR A 523 -1.20 -10.33 -17.55
N SER A 524 -1.72 -11.01 -18.57
CA SER A 524 -1.72 -10.51 -19.93
C SER A 524 -2.95 -9.64 -20.18
N VAL A 525 -2.74 -8.49 -20.80
CA VAL A 525 -3.82 -7.55 -21.11
C VAL A 525 -4.47 -7.82 -22.48
N ASP A 526 -5.79 -7.82 -22.52
CA ASP A 526 -6.58 -7.61 -23.75
C ASP A 526 -7.07 -6.16 -23.81
N TYR A 527 -6.42 -5.32 -24.63
CA TYR A 527 -6.79 -3.90 -24.78
C TYR A 527 -8.15 -3.67 -25.43
N SER A 528 -8.73 -4.68 -26.10
CA SER A 528 -10.04 -4.55 -26.71
C SER A 528 -11.15 -4.65 -25.66
N ALA A 529 -10.96 -5.48 -24.64
CA ALA A 529 -11.88 -5.64 -23.54
C ALA A 529 -12.02 -4.35 -22.69
N LYS A 530 -13.21 -4.18 -22.11
CA LYS A 530 -13.59 -3.06 -21.23
C LYS A 530 -14.26 -3.57 -19.94
N THR A 531 -14.03 -4.83 -19.60
CA THR A 531 -14.56 -5.43 -18.37
C THR A 531 -13.69 -5.02 -17.17
N PRO A 532 -14.22 -5.08 -15.93
CA PRO A 532 -13.45 -4.80 -14.73
C PRO A 532 -12.12 -5.57 -14.65
N GLU A 533 -12.11 -6.84 -15.04
CA GLU A 533 -10.91 -7.68 -15.02
C GLU A 533 -9.86 -7.18 -16.01
N ALA A 534 -10.28 -6.78 -17.22
CA ALA A 534 -9.38 -6.23 -18.23
C ALA A 534 -8.79 -4.87 -17.78
N ILE A 535 -9.61 -4.04 -17.12
CA ILE A 535 -9.17 -2.77 -16.53
C ILE A 535 -8.14 -3.00 -15.41
N ALA A 536 -8.37 -3.98 -14.54
CA ALA A 536 -7.41 -4.35 -13.50
C ALA A 536 -6.08 -4.88 -14.07
N SER A 537 -6.12 -5.66 -15.16
CA SER A 537 -4.91 -6.07 -15.89
C SER A 537 -4.18 -4.86 -16.50
N MET A 538 -4.91 -3.93 -17.12
CA MET A 538 -4.37 -2.69 -17.67
C MET A 538 -3.71 -1.83 -16.59
N TYR A 539 -4.32 -1.71 -15.42
CA TYR A 539 -3.78 -0.97 -14.29
C TYR A 539 -2.39 -1.45 -13.89
N ARG A 540 -2.21 -2.78 -13.77
CA ARG A 540 -0.91 -3.40 -13.44
C ARG A 540 0.13 -3.17 -14.53
N GLU A 541 -0.25 -3.37 -15.78
CA GLU A 541 0.67 -3.21 -16.91
C GLU A 541 1.10 -1.75 -17.11
N PHE A 542 0.17 -0.80 -16.98
CA PHE A 542 0.48 0.62 -17.12
C PHE A 542 1.34 1.13 -15.96
N ALA A 543 1.10 0.65 -14.73
CA ALA A 543 1.96 0.96 -13.59
C ALA A 543 3.39 0.41 -13.79
N TYR A 544 3.54 -0.81 -14.31
CA TYR A 544 4.85 -1.39 -14.64
C TYR A 544 5.58 -0.56 -15.70
N ASN A 545 4.83 -0.04 -16.67
CA ASN A 545 5.36 0.70 -17.80
C ASN A 545 5.44 2.20 -17.60
N ASP A 546 4.99 2.77 -16.49
CA ASP A 546 5.05 4.22 -16.29
C ASP A 546 6.47 4.74 -16.51
N ILE A 547 6.61 5.90 -17.15
CA ILE A 547 7.92 6.52 -17.43
C ILE A 547 8.67 6.83 -16.14
N HIS A 548 7.96 6.94 -15.02
CA HIS A 548 8.49 7.15 -13.68
C HIS A 548 8.53 5.88 -12.81
N ALA A 549 8.18 4.71 -13.35
CA ALA A 549 8.11 3.46 -12.59
C ALA A 549 9.45 3.12 -11.92
N GLN A 550 9.38 2.77 -10.64
CA GLN A 550 10.53 2.30 -9.86
C GLN A 550 10.38 0.81 -9.59
N LEU A 551 10.85 -0.03 -10.52
CA LEU A 551 10.74 -1.50 -10.40
C LEU A 551 11.44 -2.08 -9.16
N SER A 552 12.31 -1.31 -8.49
CA SER A 552 12.90 -1.68 -7.20
C SER A 552 11.89 -1.74 -6.04
N PHE A 553 10.69 -1.17 -6.19
CA PHE A 553 9.60 -1.24 -5.19
C PHE A 553 9.15 -2.69 -4.91
N VAL A 554 9.46 -3.61 -5.83
CA VAL A 554 9.30 -5.07 -5.65
C VAL A 554 10.08 -5.62 -4.44
N GLY A 555 11.16 -4.94 -4.02
CA GLY A 555 12.04 -5.40 -2.94
C GLY A 555 12.95 -6.57 -3.35
N VAL A 556 13.88 -6.94 -2.49
CA VAL A 556 14.74 -8.12 -2.71
C VAL A 556 14.04 -9.40 -2.21
N ALA A 557 14.62 -10.58 -2.45
CA ALA A 557 14.01 -11.85 -2.03
C ALA A 557 13.69 -11.90 -0.53
N GLY A 558 14.53 -11.28 0.31
CA GLY A 558 14.30 -11.16 1.77
C GLY A 558 13.24 -10.13 2.20
N ASP A 559 12.59 -9.45 1.25
CA ASP A 559 11.49 -8.53 1.53
C ASP A 559 10.13 -9.06 1.02
N ARG A 560 10.15 -10.17 0.28
CA ARG A 560 8.99 -10.76 -0.39
C ARG A 560 8.36 -11.86 0.47
N ASN A 561 8.26 -13.08 -0.07
CA ASN A 561 7.77 -14.27 0.62
C ASN A 561 8.79 -14.73 1.64
N THR A 562 8.60 -14.37 2.91
CA THR A 562 9.54 -14.72 3.96
C THR A 562 8.91 -15.47 5.12
N GLU A 563 9.74 -16.22 5.83
CA GLU A 563 9.52 -16.68 7.19
C GLU A 563 10.50 -15.89 8.08
N LEU A 564 9.98 -14.98 8.89
CA LEU A 564 10.76 -14.16 9.80
C LEU A 564 10.77 -14.82 11.18
N LEU A 565 11.95 -15.20 11.67
CA LEU A 565 12.10 -15.81 12.97
C LEU A 565 12.28 -14.74 14.05
N VAL A 566 11.57 -14.87 15.16
CA VAL A 566 11.72 -14.02 16.35
C VAL A 566 11.66 -14.90 17.60
N ALA A 567 12.39 -14.55 18.65
CA ALA A 567 12.36 -15.32 19.89
C ALA A 567 10.95 -15.25 20.51
N ASN A 568 10.42 -16.38 21.00
CA ASN A 568 9.17 -16.41 21.74
C ASN A 568 9.46 -15.96 23.19
N PRO A 569 8.96 -14.79 23.63
CA PRO A 569 9.20 -14.33 25.00
C PRO A 569 8.36 -15.10 26.03
N LEU A 570 7.39 -15.92 25.59
CA LEU A 570 6.41 -16.59 26.45
C LEU A 570 6.73 -18.07 26.72
N GLY A 571 7.74 -18.66 26.08
CA GLY A 571 8.10 -20.08 26.23
C GLY A 571 8.74 -20.70 25.01
#